data_AF-A0A1F2U755-F1
#
_entry.id   AF-A0A1F2U755-F1
#
_cell.length_a   1.000
_cell.length_b   1.000
_cell.length_c   1.000
_cell.angle_alpha   90.00
_cell.angle_beta   90.00
_cell.angle_gamma   90.00
#
_symmetry.space_group_name_H-M   'P 1'
#
loop_
_entity.id
_entity.type
_entity.pdbx_description
1 polymer ?
#
loop_
_entity_poly.entity_id
_entity_poly.type
_entity_poly.pdbx_seq_one_letter_code
_entity_poly.pdbx_strand_id
1 'polypeptide(L)'
;METLILWVLVLMFAGAFATQVAERVQLIAAAPNTFSTDDLRFRASRFLVDVVFQRKTIVERPAAGLAHAFVFWGFLAFGGYTTAEFLHGLGIADVTGTAWFHLYRIALTPFAVLVFAGIVYLVIRRAFVRPVALGDHVSLESVVIALFIVTLMVTFLLTWRLDEASLAGRINWWVHSVVILAFLALIPSSKHFHLVLSPITVFLKSRELGAVPNLDFEKDQVGLETITDLGSKIVLDAFTCVECGRCQENCPAWGAGKALNPKTLILQTQDALLSGPRERTLGGIYSEEVLWQCTTCGACENQCPVGIEHLPLIIGSRRGLVSNGEAPEYLGGVYNHLERRGNIWGLTYDQRQKFVESAGLEIFDPARHEVLVWLGCAGAFEADFQKSLRSLFAILRARKTTFGVLSKERCTGDAAKRTGNEYMFQELAKGNIDDLRAAGPKTIVSSCPHCVKTIGDDYRRFGYEVTIVHSSVFVERLTRSLGTVAGAGGSVTYHDPCYLGRYSGTVDEPRELLERFGADITEPVRNRENPYCCGAGGGLLFADKEEEPGSRISDVRFRQLRETGAATVVTACPFCSIMLKGAQSTAGTELQFVDLMTYVDGRMEKT
;
A
#
# COMPACT_ATOMS: atom_id res chain seq x y z
N MET A 1 2.55 45.77 -29.37
CA MET A 1 1.92 45.92 -28.03
C MET A 1 1.51 44.56 -27.48
N GLU A 2 0.76 43.76 -28.24
CA GLU A 2 0.33 42.40 -27.86
C GLU A 2 1.48 41.48 -27.42
N THR A 3 2.55 41.38 -28.20
CA THR A 3 3.76 40.59 -27.84
C THR A 3 4.37 41.00 -26.50
N LEU A 4 4.46 42.32 -26.23
CA LEU A 4 5.01 42.83 -24.97
C LEU A 4 4.10 42.45 -23.79
N ILE A 5 2.79 42.54 -23.96
CA ILE A 5 1.82 42.11 -22.94
C ILE A 5 2.00 40.62 -22.65
N LEU A 6 2.12 39.79 -23.68
CA LEU A 6 2.34 38.36 -23.52
C LEU A 6 3.64 38.06 -22.77
N TRP A 7 4.74 38.74 -23.09
CA TRP A 7 6.01 38.60 -22.35
C TRP A 7 5.83 38.90 -20.86
N VAL A 8 5.17 40.01 -20.52
CA VAL A 8 4.92 40.39 -19.12
C VAL A 8 4.08 39.33 -18.40
N LEU A 9 3.01 38.84 -19.04
CA LEU A 9 2.18 37.79 -18.47
C LEU A 9 2.96 36.48 -18.28
N VAL A 10 3.68 36.01 -19.30
CA VAL A 10 4.50 34.78 -19.22
C VAL A 10 5.49 34.87 -18.06
N LEU A 11 6.24 35.98 -17.94
CA LEU A 11 7.21 36.17 -16.85
C LEU A 11 6.53 36.21 -15.48
N MET A 12 5.38 36.87 -15.35
CA MET A 12 4.62 36.94 -14.11
C MET A 12 4.12 35.56 -13.67
N PHE A 13 3.41 34.83 -14.56
CA PHE A 13 2.83 33.53 -14.24
C PHE A 13 3.91 32.45 -14.06
N ALA A 14 4.98 32.47 -14.86
CA ALA A 14 6.13 31.58 -14.68
C ALA A 14 6.89 31.87 -13.37
N GLY A 15 7.02 33.15 -12.99
CA GLY A 15 7.58 33.53 -11.70
C GLY A 15 6.74 33.04 -10.52
N ALA A 16 5.42 33.19 -10.60
CA ALA A 16 4.49 32.66 -9.58
C ALA A 16 4.56 31.13 -9.47
N PHE A 17 4.65 30.42 -10.60
CA PHE A 17 4.86 28.97 -10.61
C PHE A 17 6.21 28.59 -9.98
N ALA A 18 7.30 29.24 -10.41
CA ALA A 18 8.65 28.94 -9.95
C ALA A 18 8.80 29.14 -8.44
N THR A 19 8.25 30.22 -7.87
CA THR A 19 8.30 30.48 -6.43
C THR A 19 7.61 29.39 -5.62
N GLN A 20 6.41 28.96 -6.03
CA GLN A 20 5.67 27.90 -5.33
C GLN A 20 6.36 26.53 -5.44
N VAL A 21 6.95 26.22 -6.60
CA VAL A 21 7.73 25.00 -6.78
C VAL A 21 9.01 25.04 -5.96
N ALA A 22 9.72 26.18 -5.95
CA ALA A 22 10.95 26.35 -5.20
C ALA A 22 10.75 26.14 -3.70
N GLU A 23 9.67 26.67 -3.11
CA GLU A 23 9.32 26.44 -1.71
C GLU A 23 9.22 24.95 -1.37
N ARG A 24 8.48 24.17 -2.18
CA ARG A 24 8.30 22.72 -1.96
C ARG A 24 9.59 21.95 -2.18
N VAL A 25 10.36 22.30 -3.21
CA VAL A 25 11.68 21.71 -3.46
C VAL A 25 12.64 22.00 -2.31
N GLN A 26 12.62 23.20 -1.74
CA GLN A 26 13.42 23.56 -0.57
C GLN A 26 13.02 22.74 0.65
N LEU A 27 11.72 22.54 0.91
CA LEU A 27 11.25 21.68 2.00
C LEU A 27 11.70 20.23 1.82
N ILE A 28 11.61 19.69 0.60
CA ILE A 28 12.09 18.33 0.29
C ILE A 28 13.61 18.22 0.45
N ALA A 29 14.36 19.23 0.01
CA ALA A 29 15.82 19.25 0.05
C ALA A 29 16.38 19.47 1.47
N ALA A 30 15.64 20.18 2.33
CA ALA A 30 16.01 20.39 3.73
C ALA A 30 15.79 19.15 4.61
N ALA A 31 14.90 18.24 4.19
CA ALA A 31 14.61 17.01 4.91
C ALA A 31 15.76 15.99 4.81
N PRO A 32 15.97 15.13 5.82
CA PRO A 32 16.92 14.03 5.74
C PRO A 32 16.68 13.18 4.49
N ASN A 33 17.73 12.94 3.69
CA ASN A 33 17.57 12.23 2.42
C ASN A 33 17.23 10.75 2.66
N THR A 34 15.99 10.38 2.36
CA THR A 34 15.49 9.00 2.45
C THR A 34 15.11 8.42 1.09
N PHE A 35 15.50 9.07 -0.01
CA PHE A 35 15.26 8.55 -1.35
C PHE A 35 16.13 7.32 -1.61
N SER A 36 15.51 6.30 -2.23
CA SER A 36 16.21 5.12 -2.73
C SER A 36 15.99 4.98 -4.22
N THR A 37 17.05 4.60 -4.93
CA THR A 37 17.04 4.31 -6.38
C THR A 37 17.51 2.88 -6.67
N ASP A 38 17.40 2.00 -5.68
CA ASP A 38 17.63 0.56 -5.81
C ASP A 38 16.75 -0.05 -6.92
N ASP A 39 17.30 -1.04 -7.64
CA ASP A 39 16.64 -1.75 -8.74
C ASP A 39 15.95 -0.82 -9.76
N LEU A 40 16.76 -0.05 -10.48
CA LEU A 40 16.30 0.88 -11.53
C LEU A 40 15.38 0.22 -12.57
N ARG A 41 15.61 -1.07 -12.88
CA ARG A 41 14.78 -1.82 -13.84
C ARG A 41 13.37 -1.99 -13.32
N PHE A 42 13.22 -2.41 -12.08
CA PHE A 42 11.92 -2.56 -11.45
C PHE A 42 11.19 -1.21 -11.32
N ARG A 43 11.90 -0.14 -10.93
CA ARG A 43 11.32 1.22 -10.83
C ARG A 43 10.87 1.77 -12.17
N ALA A 44 11.67 1.59 -13.23
CA ALA A 44 11.30 1.98 -14.58
C ALA A 44 10.08 1.18 -15.08
N SER A 45 10.04 -0.13 -14.83
CA SER A 45 8.86 -0.95 -15.15
C SER A 45 7.61 -0.47 -14.42
N ARG A 46 7.71 -0.17 -13.12
CA ARG A 46 6.61 0.38 -12.32
C ARG A 46 6.16 1.73 -12.87
N PHE A 47 7.08 2.62 -13.20
CA PHE A 47 6.78 3.92 -13.81
C PHE A 47 5.99 3.74 -15.11
N LEU A 48 6.44 2.87 -16.01
CA LEU A 48 5.72 2.61 -17.26
C LEU A 48 4.31 2.08 -16.99
N VAL A 49 4.16 1.10 -16.10
CA VAL A 49 2.87 0.47 -15.82
C VAL A 49 1.90 1.42 -15.08
N ASP A 50 2.37 2.12 -14.06
CA ASP A 50 1.52 2.89 -13.15
C ASP A 50 1.35 4.36 -13.58
N VAL A 51 2.32 4.97 -14.27
CA VAL A 51 2.27 6.37 -14.74
C VAL A 51 1.83 6.43 -16.21
N VAL A 52 2.51 5.71 -17.10
CA VAL A 52 2.28 5.79 -18.55
C VAL A 52 0.98 5.05 -18.92
N PHE A 53 0.84 3.80 -18.50
CA PHE A 53 -0.36 3.00 -18.75
C PHE A 53 -1.47 3.20 -17.71
N GLN A 54 -1.21 3.95 -16.64
CA GLN A 54 -2.17 4.26 -15.58
C GLN A 54 -2.92 3.03 -15.04
N ARG A 55 -2.25 1.87 -14.97
CA ARG A 55 -2.87 0.57 -14.63
C ARG A 55 -3.75 0.68 -13.38
N LYS A 56 -3.21 1.22 -12.29
CA LYS A 56 -3.95 1.38 -11.04
C LYS A 56 -5.19 2.26 -11.18
N THR A 57 -5.08 3.35 -11.94
CA THR A 57 -6.18 4.29 -12.12
C THR A 57 -7.32 3.64 -12.92
N ILE A 58 -6.99 2.87 -13.96
CA ILE A 58 -7.95 2.20 -14.85
C ILE A 58 -8.58 0.96 -14.20
N VAL A 59 -7.78 0.02 -13.68
CA VAL A 59 -8.28 -1.28 -13.19
C VAL A 59 -9.35 -1.11 -12.09
N GLU A 60 -9.11 -0.21 -11.14
CA GLU A 60 -10.01 0.00 -10.00
C GLU A 60 -11.30 0.76 -10.38
N ARG A 61 -11.24 1.64 -11.39
CA ARG A 61 -12.38 2.46 -11.83
C ARG A 61 -12.34 2.66 -13.34
N PRO A 62 -12.73 1.66 -14.17
CA PRO A 62 -12.47 1.68 -15.62
C PRO A 62 -12.95 2.95 -16.34
N ALA A 63 -14.20 3.35 -16.14
CA ALA A 63 -14.76 4.53 -16.82
C ALA A 63 -14.07 5.84 -16.42
N ALA A 64 -13.92 6.10 -15.12
CA ALA A 64 -13.24 7.31 -14.63
C ALA A 64 -11.73 7.28 -14.91
N GLY A 65 -11.12 6.10 -14.88
CA GLY A 65 -9.71 5.91 -15.18
C GLY A 65 -9.39 6.12 -16.65
N LEU A 66 -10.24 5.65 -17.57
CA LEU A 66 -10.10 5.94 -19.00
C LEU A 66 -10.30 7.43 -19.30
N ALA A 67 -11.33 8.06 -18.72
CA ALA A 67 -11.51 9.50 -18.84
C ALA A 67 -10.29 10.28 -18.34
N HIS A 68 -9.72 9.90 -17.20
CA HIS A 68 -8.49 10.47 -16.66
C HIS A 68 -7.27 10.22 -17.57
N ALA A 69 -7.15 9.02 -18.16
CA ALA A 69 -6.08 8.69 -19.09
C ALA A 69 -6.13 9.57 -20.35
N PHE A 70 -7.31 9.82 -20.91
CA PHE A 70 -7.46 10.75 -22.04
C PHE A 70 -7.05 12.17 -21.68
N VAL A 71 -7.41 12.65 -20.49
CA VAL A 71 -6.99 13.97 -20.00
C VAL A 71 -5.46 14.04 -19.90
N PHE A 72 -4.81 13.05 -19.28
CA PHE A 72 -3.35 12.99 -19.14
C PHE A 72 -2.62 12.96 -20.50
N TRP A 73 -3.02 12.04 -21.39
CA TRP A 73 -2.39 11.93 -22.71
C TRP A 73 -2.70 13.14 -23.59
N GLY A 74 -3.88 13.74 -23.42
CA GLY A 74 -4.22 15.04 -23.98
C GLY A 74 -3.23 16.11 -23.55
N PHE A 75 -3.00 16.30 -22.24
CA PHE A 75 -2.03 17.28 -21.75
C PHE A 75 -0.62 17.09 -22.33
N LEU A 76 -0.13 15.85 -22.41
CA LEU A 76 1.16 15.56 -23.04
C LEU A 76 1.14 15.89 -24.54
N ALA A 77 0.07 15.49 -25.24
CA ALA A 77 -0.09 15.75 -26.66
C ALA A 77 -0.18 17.25 -26.96
N PHE A 78 -0.84 18.06 -26.13
CA PHE A 78 -0.97 19.52 -26.30
C PHE A 78 0.25 20.33 -25.86
N GLY A 79 1.24 19.72 -25.20
CA GLY A 79 2.45 20.41 -24.75
C GLY A 79 3.25 21.04 -25.90
N GLY A 80 3.41 20.30 -27.00
CA GLY A 80 4.08 20.80 -28.21
C GLY A 80 3.28 21.90 -28.92
N TYR A 81 1.96 21.77 -28.98
CA TYR A 81 1.07 22.80 -29.55
C TYR A 81 1.18 24.11 -28.77
N THR A 82 1.07 24.01 -27.44
CA THR A 82 1.24 25.16 -26.53
C THR A 82 2.60 25.82 -26.74
N THR A 83 3.67 25.04 -26.85
CA THR A 83 5.01 25.59 -27.03
C THR A 83 5.13 26.34 -28.36
N ALA A 84 4.62 25.78 -29.46
CA ALA A 84 4.65 26.43 -30.77
C ALA A 84 3.85 27.76 -30.79
N GLU A 85 2.63 27.76 -30.24
CA GLU A 85 1.78 28.94 -30.16
C GLU A 85 2.42 30.07 -29.34
N PHE A 86 3.03 29.72 -28.20
CA PHE A 86 3.73 30.72 -27.36
C PHE A 86 5.01 31.23 -28.01
N LEU A 87 5.78 30.37 -28.71
CA LEU A 87 6.97 30.82 -29.46
C LEU A 87 6.60 31.82 -30.55
N HIS A 88 5.50 31.58 -31.26
CA HIS A 88 4.95 32.50 -32.26
C HIS A 88 4.48 33.80 -31.60
N GLY A 89 3.64 33.71 -30.55
CA GLY A 89 3.10 34.88 -29.85
C GLY A 89 4.16 35.77 -29.18
N LEU A 90 5.27 35.18 -28.73
CA LEU A 90 6.41 35.90 -28.13
C LEU A 90 7.36 36.48 -29.19
N GLY A 91 7.18 36.15 -30.47
CA GLY A 91 8.04 36.58 -31.58
C GLY A 91 9.41 35.91 -31.57
N ILE A 92 9.55 34.73 -30.96
CA ILE A 92 10.83 34.00 -30.85
C ILE A 92 11.06 33.14 -32.09
N ALA A 93 10.05 32.35 -32.48
CA ALA A 93 10.10 31.47 -33.63
C ALA A 93 8.68 31.19 -34.13
N ASP A 94 8.50 31.12 -35.44
CA ASP A 94 7.23 30.77 -36.06
C ASP A 94 7.35 29.43 -36.79
N VAL A 95 6.70 28.41 -36.23
CA VAL A 95 6.57 27.08 -36.84
C VAL A 95 5.11 26.74 -37.14
N THR A 96 4.16 27.63 -36.81
CA THR A 96 2.73 27.35 -36.87
C THR A 96 2.22 27.29 -38.32
N GLY A 97 2.90 28.01 -39.24
CA GLY A 97 2.63 27.93 -40.69
C GLY A 97 3.22 26.72 -41.41
N THR A 98 3.92 25.82 -40.72
CA THR A 98 4.58 24.67 -41.38
C THR A 98 3.60 23.52 -41.66
N ALA A 99 3.82 22.78 -42.75
CA ALA A 99 3.02 21.60 -43.07
C ALA A 99 3.02 20.55 -41.93
N TRP A 100 4.17 20.38 -41.25
CA TRP A 100 4.30 19.51 -40.09
C TRP A 100 3.40 19.94 -38.92
N PHE A 101 3.38 21.24 -38.61
CA PHE A 101 2.51 21.76 -37.55
C PHE A 101 1.03 21.61 -37.91
N HIS A 102 0.65 21.83 -39.17
CA HIS A 102 -0.72 21.57 -39.62
C HIS A 102 -1.12 20.10 -39.44
N LEU A 103 -0.26 19.14 -39.81
CA LEU A 103 -0.51 17.71 -39.60
C LEU A 103 -0.63 17.37 -38.10
N TYR A 104 0.25 17.95 -37.28
CA TYR A 104 0.20 17.79 -35.83
C TYR A 104 -1.11 18.34 -35.24
N ARG A 105 -1.56 19.53 -35.68
CA ARG A 105 -2.85 20.11 -35.29
C ARG A 105 -4.04 19.21 -35.66
N ILE A 106 -4.02 18.61 -36.86
CA ILE A 106 -5.03 17.61 -37.26
C ILE A 106 -5.01 16.43 -36.28
N ALA A 107 -3.83 15.89 -35.99
CA ALA A 107 -3.66 14.76 -35.08
C ALA A 107 -4.13 15.05 -33.65
N LEU A 108 -4.11 16.31 -33.19
CA LEU A 108 -4.61 16.72 -31.87
C LEU A 108 -6.14 16.85 -31.78
N THR A 109 -6.85 16.94 -32.92
CA THR A 109 -8.31 17.05 -32.94
C THR A 109 -9.03 15.90 -32.21
N PRO A 110 -8.72 14.61 -32.45
CA PRO A 110 -9.32 13.52 -31.68
C PRO A 110 -8.99 13.60 -30.17
N PHE A 111 -7.78 14.02 -29.79
CA PHE A 111 -7.45 14.25 -28.39
C PHE A 111 -8.32 15.35 -27.77
N ALA A 112 -8.54 16.47 -28.47
CA ALA A 112 -9.40 17.55 -27.99
C ALA A 112 -10.82 17.06 -27.66
N VAL A 113 -11.40 16.26 -28.56
CA VAL A 113 -12.74 15.71 -28.40
C VAL A 113 -12.80 14.73 -27.23
N LEU A 114 -11.81 13.83 -27.11
CA LEU A 114 -11.76 12.84 -26.03
C LEU A 114 -11.52 13.49 -24.67
N VAL A 115 -10.65 14.49 -24.58
CA VAL A 115 -10.41 15.27 -23.36
C VAL A 115 -11.68 16.01 -22.95
N PHE A 116 -12.34 16.69 -23.90
CA PHE A 116 -13.59 17.39 -23.64
C PHE A 116 -14.67 16.44 -23.11
N ALA A 117 -14.89 15.31 -23.80
CA ALA A 117 -15.85 14.29 -23.37
C ALA A 117 -15.49 13.71 -21.99
N GLY A 118 -14.20 13.44 -21.75
CA GLY A 118 -13.68 12.94 -20.48
C GLY A 118 -13.91 13.91 -19.32
N ILE A 119 -13.64 15.20 -19.51
CA ILE A 119 -13.89 16.22 -18.47
C ILE A 119 -15.38 16.41 -18.22
N VAL A 120 -16.20 16.47 -19.27
CA VAL A 120 -17.67 16.53 -19.12
C VAL A 120 -18.16 15.33 -18.29
N TYR A 121 -17.70 14.12 -18.60
CA TYR A 121 -18.02 12.93 -17.82
C TYR A 121 -17.58 13.06 -16.34
N LEU A 122 -16.35 13.51 -16.09
CA LEU A 122 -15.82 13.67 -14.72
C LEU A 122 -16.58 14.73 -13.92
N VAL A 123 -16.97 15.84 -14.56
CA VAL A 123 -17.79 16.90 -13.95
C VAL A 123 -19.18 16.39 -13.62
N ILE A 124 -19.86 15.71 -14.56
CA ILE A 124 -21.19 15.11 -14.32
C ILE A 124 -21.11 14.11 -13.17
N ARG A 125 -20.14 13.19 -13.21
CA ARG A 125 -19.92 12.22 -12.14
C ARG A 125 -19.73 12.91 -10.78
N ARG A 126 -19.01 14.02 -10.74
CA ARG A 126 -18.74 14.73 -9.49
C ARG A 126 -19.92 15.54 -8.97
N ALA A 127 -20.69 16.18 -9.86
CA ALA A 127 -21.85 16.98 -9.47
C ALA A 127 -23.04 16.13 -9.02
N PHE A 128 -23.28 15.01 -9.71
CA PHE A 128 -24.49 14.20 -9.55
C PHE A 128 -24.28 12.88 -8.80
N VAL A 129 -23.22 12.10 -9.07
CA VAL A 129 -22.99 10.79 -8.42
C VAL A 129 -22.39 10.93 -7.02
N ARG A 130 -21.62 12.00 -6.78
CA ARG A 130 -21.02 12.38 -5.47
C ARG A 130 -20.42 11.19 -4.69
N PRO A 131 -19.30 10.61 -5.17
CA PRO A 131 -18.62 9.54 -4.45
C PRO A 131 -18.20 9.97 -3.04
N VAL A 132 -18.48 9.13 -2.04
CA VAL A 132 -18.17 9.38 -0.61
C VAL A 132 -16.70 9.80 -0.38
N ALA A 133 -15.76 9.21 -1.12
CA ALA A 133 -14.34 9.56 -1.06
C ALA A 133 -14.01 11.05 -1.31
N LEU A 134 -14.85 11.76 -2.07
CA LEU A 134 -14.63 13.14 -2.49
C LEU A 134 -15.31 14.16 -1.56
N GLY A 135 -16.00 13.69 -0.51
CA GLY A 135 -16.74 14.53 0.44
C GLY A 135 -18.05 15.07 -0.12
N ASP A 136 -18.77 15.82 0.72
CA ASP A 136 -20.14 16.28 0.43
C ASP A 136 -20.19 17.56 -0.42
N HIS A 137 -19.05 18.21 -0.64
CA HIS A 137 -18.94 19.48 -1.36
C HIS A 137 -18.04 19.38 -2.60
N VAL A 138 -18.47 20.01 -3.68
CA VAL A 138 -17.64 20.15 -4.89
C VAL A 138 -16.59 21.23 -4.65
N SER A 139 -15.31 20.86 -4.63
CA SER A 139 -14.23 21.84 -4.44
C SER A 139 -14.21 22.87 -5.57
N LEU A 140 -14.16 24.16 -5.22
CA LEU A 140 -14.11 25.27 -6.16
C LEU A 140 -12.97 25.12 -7.16
N GLU A 141 -11.80 24.72 -6.66
CA GLU A 141 -10.62 24.44 -7.49
C GLU A 141 -10.90 23.47 -8.62
N SER A 142 -11.69 22.42 -8.35
CA SER A 142 -11.98 21.42 -9.38
C SER A 142 -12.94 21.92 -10.44
N VAL A 143 -13.84 22.83 -10.07
CA VAL A 143 -14.73 23.52 -11.01
C VAL A 143 -13.92 24.46 -11.89
N VAL A 144 -13.02 25.26 -11.29
CA VAL A 144 -12.14 26.19 -12.01
C VAL A 144 -11.25 25.44 -13.00
N ILE A 145 -10.61 24.37 -12.56
CA ILE A 145 -9.74 23.55 -13.42
C ILE A 145 -10.54 22.89 -14.55
N ALA A 146 -11.72 22.34 -14.26
CA ALA A 146 -12.57 21.75 -15.30
C ALA A 146 -13.01 22.81 -16.33
N LEU A 147 -13.36 24.02 -15.88
CA LEU A 147 -13.69 25.14 -16.74
C LEU A 147 -12.50 25.54 -17.63
N PHE A 148 -11.29 25.56 -17.07
CA PHE A 148 -10.07 25.84 -17.83
C PHE A 148 -9.85 24.78 -18.91
N ILE A 149 -9.90 23.49 -18.58
CA ILE A 149 -9.69 22.42 -19.57
C ILE A 149 -10.78 22.46 -20.65
N VAL A 150 -12.04 22.64 -20.29
CA VAL A 150 -13.14 22.80 -21.26
C VAL A 150 -12.88 23.99 -22.18
N THR A 151 -12.49 25.14 -21.61
CA THR A 151 -12.18 26.35 -22.39
C THR A 151 -11.03 26.08 -23.34
N LEU A 152 -9.95 25.43 -22.90
CA LEU A 152 -8.81 25.08 -23.76
C LEU A 152 -9.20 24.17 -24.93
N MET A 153 -10.03 23.15 -24.68
CA MET A 153 -10.48 22.24 -25.74
C MET A 153 -11.41 22.95 -26.74
N VAL A 154 -12.33 23.76 -26.26
CA VAL A 154 -13.25 24.52 -27.12
C VAL A 154 -12.50 25.56 -27.95
N THR A 155 -11.64 26.35 -27.32
CA THR A 155 -10.86 27.39 -28.02
C THR A 155 -9.88 26.79 -29.02
N PHE A 156 -9.31 25.60 -28.74
CA PHE A 156 -8.56 24.84 -29.74
C PHE A 156 -9.43 24.41 -30.93
N LEU A 157 -10.61 23.82 -30.68
CA LEU A 157 -11.50 23.40 -31.77
C LEU A 157 -12.01 24.57 -32.63
N LEU A 158 -12.18 25.75 -32.03
CA LEU A 158 -12.58 26.96 -32.74
C LEU A 158 -11.52 27.47 -33.72
N THR A 159 -10.25 27.07 -33.59
CA THR A 159 -9.18 27.43 -34.56
C THR A 159 -9.46 26.89 -35.96
N TRP A 160 -10.27 25.84 -36.10
CA TRP A 160 -10.69 25.32 -37.41
C TRP A 160 -11.73 26.19 -38.11
N ARG A 161 -12.41 27.07 -37.37
CA ARG A 161 -13.53 27.87 -37.87
C ARG A 161 -13.23 29.37 -37.89
N LEU A 162 -12.40 29.85 -36.97
CA LEU A 162 -12.06 31.25 -36.85
C LEU A 162 -10.77 31.54 -37.62
N ASP A 163 -10.81 32.56 -38.47
CA ASP A 163 -9.61 33.11 -39.08
C ASP A 163 -8.78 33.85 -38.01
N GLU A 164 -7.50 33.54 -37.90
CA GLU A 164 -6.57 34.13 -36.93
C GLU A 164 -6.44 35.65 -37.11
N ALA A 165 -6.55 36.16 -38.34
CA ALA A 165 -6.51 37.59 -38.63
C ALA A 165 -7.78 38.33 -38.17
N SER A 166 -8.88 37.61 -37.95
CA SER A 166 -10.15 38.20 -37.52
C SER A 166 -10.11 38.62 -36.05
N LEU A 167 -10.98 39.57 -35.66
CA LEU A 167 -11.14 39.96 -34.26
C LEU A 167 -11.51 38.75 -33.38
N ALA A 168 -12.39 37.87 -33.88
CA ALA A 168 -12.82 36.67 -33.17
C ALA A 168 -11.67 35.67 -32.97
N GLY A 169 -10.82 35.47 -33.98
CA GLY A 169 -9.63 34.62 -33.90
C GLY A 169 -8.63 35.13 -32.85
N ARG A 170 -8.33 36.43 -32.86
CA ARG A 170 -7.46 37.06 -31.85
C ARG A 170 -8.02 36.93 -30.43
N ILE A 171 -9.32 37.16 -30.24
CA ILE A 171 -9.97 36.96 -28.94
C ILE A 171 -9.85 35.50 -28.49
N ASN A 172 -10.11 34.54 -29.37
CA ASN A 172 -9.99 33.11 -29.07
C ASN A 172 -8.56 32.73 -28.64
N TRP A 173 -7.56 33.24 -29.35
CA TRP A 173 -6.14 33.01 -29.03
C TRP A 173 -5.76 33.60 -27.67
N TRP A 174 -6.20 34.82 -27.37
CA TRP A 174 -5.94 35.45 -26.07
C TRP A 174 -6.63 34.73 -24.91
N VAL A 175 -7.88 34.31 -25.09
CA VAL A 175 -8.59 33.49 -24.08
C VAL A 175 -7.83 32.19 -23.83
N HIS A 176 -7.43 31.48 -24.90
CA HIS A 176 -6.66 30.25 -24.79
C HIS A 176 -5.34 30.48 -24.03
N SER A 177 -4.57 31.48 -24.43
CA SER A 177 -3.26 31.79 -23.86
C SER A 177 -3.33 32.22 -22.39
N VAL A 178 -4.29 33.07 -22.02
CA VAL A 178 -4.49 33.50 -20.63
C VAL A 178 -4.93 32.32 -19.76
N VAL A 179 -5.79 31.44 -20.27
CA VAL A 179 -6.19 30.23 -19.52
C VAL A 179 -5.01 29.30 -19.30
N ILE A 180 -4.12 29.12 -20.27
CA ILE A 180 -2.88 28.34 -20.10
C ILE A 180 -2.00 28.93 -19.00
N LEU A 181 -1.77 30.26 -19.03
CA LEU A 181 -0.94 30.93 -18.03
C LEU A 181 -1.56 30.88 -16.62
N ALA A 182 -2.87 31.10 -16.52
CA ALA A 182 -3.61 30.97 -15.27
C ALA A 182 -3.54 29.53 -14.74
N PHE A 183 -3.73 28.53 -15.61
CA PHE A 183 -3.59 27.13 -15.25
C PHE A 183 -2.18 26.81 -14.73
N LEU A 184 -1.14 27.31 -15.40
CA LEU A 184 0.26 27.14 -14.98
C LEU A 184 0.48 27.63 -13.54
N ALA A 185 0.05 28.84 -13.17
CA ALA A 185 0.26 29.34 -11.81
C ALA A 185 -0.58 28.64 -10.74
N LEU A 186 -1.73 28.06 -11.10
CA LEU A 186 -2.59 27.31 -10.17
C LEU A 186 -2.10 25.87 -9.90
N ILE A 187 -1.25 25.30 -10.75
CA ILE A 187 -0.81 23.90 -10.61
C ILE A 187 -0.12 23.65 -9.25
N PRO A 188 0.90 24.42 -8.81
CA PRO A 188 1.66 24.08 -7.60
C PRO A 188 0.91 24.21 -6.28
N SER A 189 -0.08 25.10 -6.22
CA SER A 189 -0.93 25.36 -5.04
C SER A 189 -2.18 24.51 -4.98
N SER A 190 -2.48 23.73 -6.02
CA SER A 190 -3.66 22.87 -6.06
C SER A 190 -3.28 21.39 -6.06
N LYS A 191 -4.28 20.53 -5.89
CA LYS A 191 -4.14 19.09 -6.06
C LYS A 191 -3.72 18.63 -7.47
N HIS A 192 -3.58 19.53 -8.43
CA HIS A 192 -3.04 19.24 -9.77
C HIS A 192 -1.51 19.23 -9.80
N PHE A 193 -0.83 19.57 -8.70
CA PHE A 193 0.63 19.45 -8.62
C PHE A 193 1.12 18.01 -8.81
N HIS A 194 0.24 17.01 -8.62
CA HIS A 194 0.51 15.62 -8.96
C HIS A 194 0.90 15.40 -10.42
N LEU A 195 0.53 16.29 -11.35
CA LEU A 195 0.97 16.21 -12.75
C LEU A 195 2.50 16.24 -12.85
N VAL A 196 3.15 16.95 -11.92
CA VAL A 196 4.61 17.06 -11.83
C VAL A 196 5.18 16.01 -10.88
N LEU A 197 4.59 15.86 -9.68
CA LEU A 197 5.18 15.02 -8.65
C LEU A 197 4.87 13.54 -8.75
N SER A 198 3.68 13.14 -9.21
CA SER A 198 3.27 11.71 -9.27
C SER A 198 4.28 10.84 -10.03
N PRO A 199 4.79 11.23 -11.22
CA PRO A 199 5.80 10.43 -11.92
C PRO A 199 7.07 10.21 -11.09
N ILE A 200 7.53 11.23 -10.37
CA ILE A 200 8.71 11.19 -9.50
C ILE A 200 8.44 10.31 -8.28
N THR A 201 7.30 10.50 -7.63
CA THR A 201 6.91 9.78 -6.42
C THR A 201 6.69 8.28 -6.70
N VAL A 202 6.04 7.93 -7.80
CA VAL A 202 5.90 6.53 -8.24
C VAL A 202 7.25 5.89 -8.53
N PHE A 203 8.16 6.63 -9.18
CA PHE A 203 9.51 6.15 -9.45
C PHE A 203 10.32 5.92 -8.17
N LEU A 204 10.19 6.81 -7.17
CA LEU A 204 10.92 6.77 -5.89
C LEU A 204 10.26 5.88 -4.82
N LYS A 205 9.00 5.45 -4.99
CA LYS A 205 8.31 4.52 -4.08
C LYS A 205 9.13 3.27 -3.78
N SER A 206 9.18 2.82 -2.53
CA SER A 206 9.92 1.62 -2.14
C SER A 206 9.48 0.36 -2.90
N ARG A 207 10.40 -0.60 -3.07
CA ARG A 207 10.08 -1.91 -3.63
C ARG A 207 9.17 -2.70 -2.69
N GLU A 208 9.59 -2.80 -1.43
CA GLU A 208 8.89 -3.52 -0.36
C GLU A 208 7.78 -2.64 0.23
N LEU A 209 6.60 -3.23 0.41
CA LEU A 209 5.49 -2.58 1.11
C LEU A 209 5.82 -2.42 2.60
N GLY A 210 5.52 -1.25 3.18
CA GLY A 210 5.84 -0.98 4.59
C GLY A 210 7.33 -1.03 4.90
N ALA A 211 8.18 -0.67 3.93
CA ALA A 211 9.62 -0.53 4.11
C ALA A 211 9.94 0.57 5.13
N VAL A 212 10.36 0.21 6.33
CA VAL A 212 10.79 1.18 7.35
C VAL A 212 12.22 0.88 7.78
N PRO A 213 13.19 1.81 7.56
CA PRO A 213 14.57 1.65 7.99
C PRO A 213 14.71 1.28 9.46
N ASN A 214 15.82 0.66 9.84
CA ASN A 214 16.16 0.43 11.25
C ASN A 214 16.70 1.73 11.85
N LEU A 215 16.45 1.96 13.14
CA LEU A 215 17.07 3.08 13.85
C LEU A 215 18.54 2.76 14.11
N ASP A 216 19.37 3.79 14.00
CA ASP A 216 20.78 3.76 14.38
C ASP A 216 20.92 4.33 15.80
N PHE A 217 20.98 3.44 16.78
CA PHE A 217 21.09 3.82 18.19
C PHE A 217 22.45 4.45 18.54
N GLU A 218 23.49 4.26 17.72
CA GLU A 218 24.78 4.96 17.91
C GLU A 218 24.69 6.45 17.53
N LYS A 219 23.63 6.84 16.84
CA LYS A 219 23.31 8.24 16.46
C LYS A 219 22.11 8.79 17.23
N ASP A 220 21.77 8.20 18.38
CA ASP A 220 20.67 8.61 19.25
C ASP A 220 19.31 8.75 18.53
N GLN A 221 19.05 7.90 17.53
CA GLN A 221 17.79 7.95 16.79
C GLN A 221 16.63 7.34 17.60
N VAL A 222 15.54 8.09 17.73
CA VAL A 222 14.35 7.71 18.52
C VAL A 222 13.09 7.43 17.69
N GLY A 223 13.06 7.84 16.41
CA GLY A 223 11.88 7.69 15.53
C GLY A 223 11.51 9.02 14.87
N LEU A 224 10.24 9.19 14.51
CA LEU A 224 9.71 10.46 14.05
C LEU A 224 8.89 11.09 15.19
N GLU A 225 9.32 12.23 15.72
CA GLU A 225 8.62 12.91 16.82
C GLU A 225 7.87 14.14 16.34
N THR A 226 8.51 14.92 15.46
CA THR A 226 8.05 16.21 14.95
C THR A 226 8.09 16.26 13.42
N ILE A 227 7.58 17.34 12.83
CA ILE A 227 7.57 17.51 11.37
C ILE A 227 9.00 17.62 10.79
N THR A 228 9.99 18.01 11.58
CA THR A 228 11.39 18.15 11.12
C THR A 228 12.11 16.81 10.98
N ASP A 229 11.59 15.75 11.60
CA ASP A 229 12.17 14.40 11.51
C ASP A 229 11.78 13.69 10.22
N LEU A 230 10.78 14.22 9.49
CA LEU A 230 10.27 13.60 8.28
C LEU A 230 11.35 13.54 7.20
N GLY A 231 11.65 12.33 6.72
CA GLY A 231 12.56 12.14 5.60
C GLY A 231 12.00 12.66 4.27
N SER A 232 12.89 12.97 3.33
CA SER A 232 12.58 13.59 2.04
C SER A 232 11.49 12.85 1.23
N LYS A 233 11.43 11.52 1.34
CA LYS A 233 10.36 10.72 0.70
C LYS A 233 8.97 10.98 1.30
N ILE A 234 8.85 11.13 2.62
CA ILE A 234 7.58 11.44 3.29
C ILE A 234 7.15 12.86 2.95
N VAL A 235 8.10 13.80 2.90
CA VAL A 235 7.83 15.20 2.50
C VAL A 235 7.36 15.26 1.04
N LEU A 236 7.99 14.52 0.12
CA LEU A 236 7.53 14.39 -1.26
C LEU A 236 6.10 13.81 -1.33
N ASP A 237 5.82 12.78 -0.53
CA ASP A 237 4.50 12.15 -0.47
C ASP A 237 3.39 13.12 -0.04
N ALA A 238 3.68 13.98 0.95
CA ALA A 238 2.77 15.02 1.42
C ALA A 238 2.33 15.96 0.29
N PHE A 239 3.25 16.34 -0.60
CA PHE A 239 2.95 17.22 -1.73
C PHE A 239 2.37 16.50 -2.96
N THR A 240 2.33 15.17 -2.97
CA THR A 240 1.86 14.38 -4.13
C THR A 240 0.37 14.02 -4.06
N CYS A 241 -0.29 14.23 -2.92
CA CYS A 241 -1.68 13.83 -2.71
C CYS A 241 -2.64 14.49 -3.72
N VAL A 242 -3.52 13.68 -4.32
CA VAL A 242 -4.56 14.13 -5.28
C VAL A 242 -5.96 14.14 -4.68
N GLU A 243 -6.08 13.87 -3.38
CA GLU A 243 -7.34 13.80 -2.65
C GLU A 243 -8.38 12.81 -3.23
N CYS A 244 -7.96 11.81 -4.01
CA CYS A 244 -8.88 10.88 -4.69
C CYS A 244 -9.66 9.96 -3.74
N GLY A 245 -9.23 9.85 -2.48
CA GLY A 245 -9.87 9.07 -1.42
C GLY A 245 -9.75 7.55 -1.54
N ARG A 246 -8.97 7.02 -2.50
CA ARG A 246 -8.77 5.56 -2.63
C ARG A 246 -8.16 4.92 -1.39
N CYS A 247 -7.20 5.60 -0.77
CA CYS A 247 -6.57 5.13 0.47
C CYS A 247 -7.57 5.12 1.64
N GLN A 248 -8.50 6.07 1.67
CA GLN A 248 -9.59 6.14 2.65
C GLN A 248 -10.61 4.99 2.44
N GLU A 249 -11.14 4.81 1.22
CA GLU A 249 -12.11 3.75 0.92
C GLU A 249 -11.57 2.34 1.16
N ASN A 250 -10.28 2.13 0.89
CA ASN A 250 -9.66 0.81 1.06
C ASN A 250 -9.17 0.55 2.49
N CYS A 251 -9.10 1.57 3.35
CA CYS A 251 -8.67 1.47 4.73
C CYS A 251 -9.67 0.64 5.56
N PRO A 252 -9.27 -0.52 6.11
CA PRO A 252 -10.17 -1.35 6.91
C PRO A 252 -10.60 -0.70 8.23
N ALA A 253 -9.77 0.19 8.79
CA ALA A 253 -10.13 0.94 10.00
C ALA A 253 -11.22 1.96 9.69
N TRP A 254 -11.03 2.78 8.64
CA TRP A 254 -12.05 3.73 8.16
C TRP A 254 -13.37 3.02 7.83
N GLY A 255 -13.30 1.93 7.06
CA GLY A 255 -14.47 1.13 6.68
C GLY A 255 -15.21 0.49 7.87
N ALA A 256 -14.55 0.38 9.02
CA ALA A 256 -15.15 -0.09 10.27
C ALA A 256 -15.68 1.04 11.16
N GLY A 257 -15.61 2.30 10.71
CA GLY A 257 -16.10 3.48 11.45
C GLY A 257 -15.09 4.07 12.43
N LYS A 258 -13.80 3.74 12.31
CA LYS A 258 -12.73 4.29 13.15
C LYS A 258 -12.24 5.66 12.63
N ALA A 259 -11.52 6.40 13.46
CA ALA A 259 -11.01 7.74 13.14
C ALA A 259 -9.92 7.75 12.04
N LEU A 260 -9.15 6.67 11.89
CA LEU A 260 -8.04 6.60 10.94
C LEU A 260 -8.48 6.81 9.49
N ASN A 261 -8.09 7.96 8.94
CA ASN A 261 -8.22 8.29 7.53
C ASN A 261 -6.83 8.54 6.90
N PRO A 262 -6.30 7.60 6.10
CA PRO A 262 -4.98 7.76 5.48
C PRO A 262 -4.86 8.99 4.55
N LYS A 263 -5.95 9.43 3.91
CA LYS A 263 -5.94 10.65 3.08
C LYS A 263 -5.69 11.87 3.96
N THR A 264 -6.46 12.01 5.02
CA THR A 264 -6.36 13.16 5.94
C THR A 264 -4.99 13.23 6.59
N LEU A 265 -4.40 12.09 6.96
CA LEU A 265 -3.05 12.04 7.53
C LEU A 265 -2.00 12.68 6.61
N ILE A 266 -2.06 12.42 5.30
CA ILE A 266 -1.14 13.04 4.33
C ILE A 266 -1.43 14.53 4.14
N LEU A 267 -2.69 14.94 4.11
CA LEU A 267 -3.07 16.36 4.00
C LEU A 267 -2.66 17.17 5.23
N GLN A 268 -2.86 16.64 6.44
CA GLN A 268 -2.38 17.25 7.68
C GLN A 268 -0.85 17.38 7.70
N THR A 269 -0.14 16.42 7.11
CA THR A 269 1.32 16.49 6.94
C THR A 269 1.71 17.64 6.02
N GLN A 270 1.01 17.79 4.88
CA GLN A 270 1.22 18.89 3.94
C GLN A 270 0.97 20.25 4.60
N ASP A 271 -0.15 20.39 5.31
CA ASP A 271 -0.51 21.64 6.00
C ASP A 271 0.52 22.01 7.07
N ALA A 272 0.99 21.02 7.83
CA ALA A 272 2.03 21.20 8.84
C ALA A 272 3.38 21.61 8.22
N LEU A 273 3.74 21.08 7.05
CA LEU A 273 4.98 21.46 6.34
C LEU A 273 4.93 22.89 5.78
N LEU A 274 3.76 23.33 5.30
CA LEU A 274 3.60 24.66 4.69
C LEU A 274 3.37 25.77 5.72
N SER A 275 2.66 25.48 6.81
CA SER A 275 2.13 26.52 7.70
C SER A 275 2.21 26.19 9.20
N GLY A 276 2.65 24.97 9.56
CA GLY A 276 2.71 24.52 10.94
C GLY A 276 3.99 24.98 11.68
N PRO A 277 3.94 25.07 13.02
CA PRO A 277 5.15 25.16 13.83
C PRO A 277 6.03 23.93 13.61
N ARG A 278 7.34 24.12 13.45
CA ARG A 278 8.28 23.03 13.15
C ARG A 278 8.43 22.06 14.32
N GLU A 279 8.24 22.55 15.54
CA GLU A 279 8.35 21.80 16.79
C GLU A 279 7.07 21.03 17.13
N ARG A 280 6.02 21.12 16.30
CA ARG A 280 4.76 20.43 16.56
C ARG A 280 4.96 18.91 16.44
N THR A 281 4.57 18.20 17.50
CA THR A 281 4.65 16.74 17.53
C THR A 281 3.70 16.10 16.53
N LEU A 282 4.08 14.96 15.97
CA LEU A 282 3.26 14.19 15.05
C LEU A 282 1.97 13.69 15.73
N GLY A 283 2.05 13.30 17.01
CA GLY A 283 0.87 12.98 17.83
C GLY A 283 -0.12 14.16 17.92
N GLY A 284 0.37 15.39 18.06
CA GLY A 284 -0.45 16.60 18.07
C GLY A 284 -0.98 17.03 16.69
N ILE A 285 -0.46 16.48 15.58
CA ILE A 285 -0.97 16.72 14.22
C ILE A 285 -2.06 15.70 13.88
N TYR A 286 -1.85 14.43 14.21
CA TYR A 286 -2.72 13.33 13.76
C TYR A 286 -3.72 12.84 14.81
N SER A 287 -3.51 13.14 16.10
CA SER A 287 -3.97 12.34 17.25
C SER A 287 -3.25 10.99 17.35
N GLU A 288 -2.83 10.63 18.56
CA GLU A 288 -2.22 9.32 18.82
C GLU A 288 -3.18 8.17 18.56
N GLU A 289 -4.48 8.34 18.84
CA GLU A 289 -5.51 7.34 18.58
C GLU A 289 -5.51 6.90 17.10
N VAL A 290 -5.39 7.86 16.19
CA VAL A 290 -5.33 7.63 14.74
C VAL A 290 -4.11 6.79 14.37
N LEU A 291 -2.96 7.08 14.98
CA LEU A 291 -1.73 6.32 14.75
C LEU A 291 -1.90 4.87 15.21
N TRP A 292 -2.55 4.62 16.35
CA TRP A 292 -2.72 3.28 16.92
C TRP A 292 -3.83 2.44 16.27
N GLN A 293 -4.79 3.04 15.55
CA GLN A 293 -5.81 2.31 14.78
C GLN A 293 -5.29 1.65 13.49
N CYS A 294 -4.06 1.94 13.07
CA CYS A 294 -3.48 1.35 11.87
C CYS A 294 -3.06 -0.12 12.09
N THR A 295 -3.62 -1.04 11.31
CA THR A 295 -3.23 -2.46 11.37
C THR A 295 -1.92 -2.78 10.64
N THR A 296 -1.27 -1.78 10.04
CA THR A 296 -0.11 -1.97 9.14
C THR A 296 -0.38 -2.97 8.01
N CYS A 297 -1.60 -3.00 7.47
CA CYS A 297 -1.94 -3.91 6.37
C CYS A 297 -1.52 -3.39 4.98
N GLY A 298 -1.16 -2.12 4.85
CA GLY A 298 -0.69 -1.52 3.59
C GLY A 298 -1.74 -1.34 2.48
N ALA A 299 -3.04 -1.49 2.79
CA ALA A 299 -4.10 -1.30 1.79
C ALA A 299 -4.08 0.10 1.15
N CYS A 300 -3.81 1.14 1.93
CA CYS A 300 -3.71 2.53 1.46
C CYS A 300 -2.59 2.74 0.44
N GLU A 301 -1.40 2.19 0.68
CA GLU A 301 -0.24 2.31 -0.21
C GLU A 301 -0.38 1.45 -1.46
N ASN A 302 -1.00 0.27 -1.34
CA ASN A 302 -1.25 -0.61 -2.49
C ASN A 302 -2.19 0.06 -3.49
N GLN A 303 -3.22 0.74 -2.97
CA GLN A 303 -4.29 1.36 -3.75
C GLN A 303 -3.99 2.81 -4.18
N CYS A 304 -2.89 3.39 -3.71
CA CYS A 304 -2.49 4.73 -4.11
C CYS A 304 -1.95 4.74 -5.56
N PRO A 305 -2.59 5.49 -6.48
CA PRO A 305 -2.15 5.57 -7.87
C PRO A 305 -0.94 6.49 -8.08
N VAL A 306 -0.65 7.38 -7.11
CA VAL A 306 0.42 8.38 -7.17
C VAL A 306 1.64 8.03 -6.31
N GLY A 307 1.69 6.79 -5.79
CA GLY A 307 2.90 6.25 -5.18
C GLY A 307 3.15 6.58 -3.69
N ILE A 308 2.22 7.24 -3.01
CA ILE A 308 2.37 7.64 -1.60
C ILE A 308 2.49 6.44 -0.65
N GLU A 309 3.45 6.54 0.28
CA GLU A 309 3.73 5.57 1.34
C GLU A 309 3.28 6.13 2.71
N HIS A 310 2.34 5.46 3.36
CA HIS A 310 1.73 5.90 4.62
C HIS A 310 2.33 5.18 5.84
N LEU A 311 2.77 3.93 5.67
CA LEU A 311 3.29 3.08 6.73
C LEU A 311 4.63 3.58 7.30
N PRO A 312 5.60 4.09 6.50
CA PRO A 312 6.81 4.69 7.07
C PRO A 312 6.52 5.85 8.00
N LEU A 313 5.56 6.71 7.64
CA LEU A 313 5.09 7.80 8.50
C LEU A 313 4.43 7.26 9.77
N ILE A 314 3.43 6.39 9.66
CA ILE A 314 2.70 5.87 10.83
C ILE A 314 3.62 5.08 11.77
N ILE A 315 4.41 4.13 11.25
CA ILE A 315 5.32 3.32 12.07
C ILE A 315 6.44 4.21 12.63
N GLY A 316 6.95 5.16 11.84
CA GLY A 316 7.93 6.13 12.31
C GLY A 316 7.42 7.01 13.45
N SER A 317 6.18 7.51 13.37
CA SER A 317 5.53 8.25 14.46
C SER A 317 5.35 7.38 15.71
N ARG A 318 4.88 6.13 15.53
CA ARG A 318 4.77 5.18 16.64
C ARG A 318 6.11 4.91 17.32
N ARG A 319 7.22 4.86 16.58
CA ARG A 319 8.56 4.74 17.17
C ARG A 319 8.90 5.91 18.07
N GLY A 320 8.63 7.14 17.64
CA GLY A 320 8.83 8.33 18.48
C GLY A 320 8.05 8.22 19.79
N LEU A 321 6.75 7.91 19.71
CA LEU A 321 5.91 7.69 20.90
C LEU A 321 6.47 6.59 21.81
N VAL A 322 6.80 5.42 21.26
CA VAL A 322 7.31 4.29 22.07
C VAL A 322 8.67 4.60 22.70
N SER A 323 9.57 5.26 22.00
CA SER A 323 10.87 5.70 22.52
C SER A 323 10.71 6.68 23.69
N ASN A 324 9.65 7.48 23.67
CA ASN A 324 9.29 8.41 24.76
C ASN A 324 8.44 7.78 25.87
N GLY A 325 8.18 6.47 25.81
CA GLY A 325 7.37 5.77 26.81
C GLY A 325 5.85 5.98 26.66
N GLU A 326 5.40 6.52 25.53
CA GLU A 326 4.00 6.87 25.21
C GLU A 326 3.31 5.76 24.41
N ALA A 327 3.70 4.50 24.64
CA ALA A 327 3.00 3.36 24.05
C ALA A 327 1.64 3.16 24.74
N PRO A 328 0.59 2.74 24.01
CA PRO A 328 -0.68 2.33 24.61
C PRO A 328 -0.50 1.28 25.71
N GLU A 329 -1.30 1.38 26.78
CA GLU A 329 -1.17 0.53 27.96
C GLU A 329 -1.25 -0.97 27.64
N TYR A 330 -2.15 -1.37 26.73
CA TYR A 330 -2.33 -2.77 26.31
C TYR A 330 -1.06 -3.39 25.69
N LEU A 331 -0.12 -2.56 25.17
CA LEU A 331 1.15 -3.05 24.63
C LEU A 331 2.20 -3.33 25.70
N GLY A 332 2.05 -2.78 26.92
CA GLY A 332 3.00 -2.98 28.01
C GLY A 332 3.21 -4.46 28.34
N GLY A 333 2.11 -5.23 28.42
CA GLY A 333 2.17 -6.69 28.62
C GLY A 333 2.90 -7.41 27.48
N VAL A 334 2.63 -7.02 26.24
CA VAL A 334 3.26 -7.61 25.04
C VAL A 334 4.77 -7.36 25.05
N TYR A 335 5.21 -6.14 25.38
CA TYR A 335 6.63 -5.81 25.47
C TYR A 335 7.33 -6.58 26.58
N ASN A 336 6.70 -6.70 27.75
CA ASN A 336 7.25 -7.50 28.84
C ASN A 336 7.38 -8.99 28.45
N HIS A 337 6.39 -9.54 27.75
CA HIS A 337 6.44 -10.91 27.26
C HIS A 337 7.57 -11.13 26.25
N LEU A 338 7.75 -10.20 25.31
CA LEU A 338 8.83 -10.26 24.33
C LEU A 338 10.20 -10.18 25.00
N GLU A 339 10.38 -9.28 25.96
CA GLU A 339 11.63 -9.11 26.69
C GLU A 339 11.98 -10.35 27.53
N ARG A 340 11.05 -10.81 28.36
CA ARG A 340 11.34 -11.83 29.38
C ARG A 340 11.24 -13.25 28.85
N ARG A 341 10.42 -13.47 27.82
CA ARG A 341 10.07 -14.81 27.32
C ARG A 341 10.32 -14.99 25.83
N GLY A 342 10.67 -13.93 25.10
CA GLY A 342 10.94 -14.00 23.67
C GLY A 342 9.71 -14.36 22.84
N ASN A 343 8.49 -14.21 23.35
CA ASN A 343 7.26 -14.51 22.61
C ASN A 343 6.10 -13.58 23.02
N ILE A 344 5.12 -13.43 22.14
CA ILE A 344 4.01 -12.48 22.33
C ILE A 344 2.98 -12.92 23.39
N TRP A 345 3.04 -14.15 23.89
CA TRP A 345 2.07 -14.72 24.82
C TRP A 345 2.58 -14.84 26.26
N GLY A 346 3.86 -14.53 26.50
CA GLY A 346 4.47 -14.64 27.84
C GLY A 346 4.67 -16.08 28.33
N LEU A 347 4.54 -17.05 27.42
CA LEU A 347 4.62 -18.48 27.73
C LEU A 347 6.06 -18.96 27.87
N THR A 348 6.27 -20.04 28.62
CA THR A 348 7.61 -20.56 28.92
C THR A 348 8.13 -21.46 27.80
N TYR A 349 9.45 -21.53 27.67
CA TYR A 349 10.09 -22.37 26.67
C TYR A 349 9.75 -23.87 26.86
N ASP A 350 9.51 -24.33 28.09
CA ASP A 350 9.09 -25.71 28.36
C ASP A 350 7.76 -26.08 27.68
N GLN A 351 6.84 -25.12 27.54
CA GLN A 351 5.58 -25.37 26.82
C GLN A 351 5.82 -25.58 25.32
N ARG A 352 6.74 -24.81 24.72
CA ARG A 352 7.18 -25.05 23.33
C ARG A 352 7.84 -26.41 23.22
N GLN A 353 8.73 -26.76 24.15
CA GLN A 353 9.46 -28.02 24.11
C GLN A 353 8.51 -29.23 24.18
N LYS A 354 7.47 -29.18 25.02
CA LYS A 354 6.40 -30.20 25.04
C LYS A 354 5.70 -30.35 23.68
N PHE A 355 5.46 -29.25 22.97
CA PHE A 355 4.91 -29.32 21.62
C PHE A 355 5.89 -29.98 20.63
N VAL A 356 7.16 -29.56 20.63
CA VAL A 356 8.22 -30.14 19.78
C VAL A 356 8.34 -31.65 19.98
N GLU A 357 8.38 -32.11 21.24
CA GLU A 357 8.45 -33.53 21.59
C GLU A 357 7.18 -34.29 21.18
N SER A 358 5.99 -33.79 21.55
CA SER A 358 4.72 -34.44 21.20
C SER A 358 4.40 -34.43 19.70
N ALA A 359 5.04 -33.59 18.91
CA ALA A 359 4.95 -33.57 17.46
C ALA A 359 6.04 -34.42 16.78
N GLY A 360 6.97 -35.00 17.54
CA GLY A 360 8.07 -35.81 17.04
C GLY A 360 8.97 -35.02 16.10
N LEU A 361 9.34 -33.80 16.51
CA LEU A 361 10.14 -32.88 15.70
C LEU A 361 11.62 -32.99 16.07
N GLU A 362 12.46 -33.10 15.05
CA GLU A 362 13.91 -33.07 15.20
C GLU A 362 14.44 -31.63 15.19
N ILE A 363 15.59 -31.43 15.82
CA ILE A 363 16.35 -30.19 15.69
C ILE A 363 16.95 -30.13 14.29
N PHE A 364 16.84 -28.97 13.65
CA PHE A 364 17.36 -28.79 12.30
C PHE A 364 18.87 -29.06 12.24
N ASP A 365 19.26 -29.76 11.19
CA ASP A 365 20.63 -30.16 10.87
C ASP A 365 20.74 -30.09 9.34
N PRO A 366 21.57 -29.20 8.78
CA PRO A 366 21.68 -29.01 7.33
C PRO A 366 22.22 -30.24 6.59
N ALA A 367 22.82 -31.22 7.29
CA ALA A 367 23.26 -32.48 6.69
C ALA A 367 22.11 -33.51 6.53
N ARG A 368 21.04 -33.38 7.33
CA ARG A 368 19.93 -34.37 7.38
C ARG A 368 18.60 -33.82 6.87
N HIS A 369 18.39 -32.52 7.03
CA HIS A 369 17.09 -31.87 6.81
C HIS A 369 17.15 -30.97 5.57
N GLU A 370 16.19 -31.16 4.66
CA GLU A 370 16.03 -30.32 3.47
C GLU A 370 15.56 -28.91 3.82
N VAL A 371 14.67 -28.78 4.81
CA VAL A 371 14.08 -27.49 5.20
C VAL A 371 14.01 -27.29 6.71
N LEU A 372 14.15 -26.04 7.14
CA LEU A 372 13.84 -25.62 8.50
C LEU A 372 12.38 -25.15 8.54
N VAL A 373 11.57 -25.72 9.43
CA VAL A 373 10.23 -25.21 9.69
C VAL A 373 10.29 -24.21 10.84
N TRP A 374 9.93 -22.97 10.55
CA TRP A 374 9.82 -21.89 11.54
C TRP A 374 8.43 -21.91 12.17
N LEU A 375 8.35 -22.27 13.45
CA LEU A 375 7.07 -22.44 14.15
C LEU A 375 6.38 -21.09 14.40
N GLY A 376 7.17 -20.05 14.69
CA GLY A 376 6.71 -18.76 15.16
C GLY A 376 6.01 -18.84 16.52
N CYS A 377 5.61 -17.68 17.05
CA CYS A 377 4.92 -17.65 18.35
C CYS A 377 3.58 -18.40 18.32
N ALA A 378 2.79 -18.25 17.25
CA ALA A 378 1.51 -18.95 17.14
C ALA A 378 1.72 -20.48 17.09
N GLY A 379 2.70 -20.96 16.31
CA GLY A 379 2.95 -22.40 16.19
C GLY A 379 3.52 -23.02 17.46
N ALA A 380 4.38 -22.28 18.16
CA ALA A 380 4.98 -22.76 19.39
C ALA A 380 3.98 -22.84 20.56
N PHE A 381 2.93 -22.01 20.57
CA PHE A 381 2.17 -21.74 21.79
C PHE A 381 0.64 -21.74 21.66
N GLU A 382 0.08 -21.62 20.46
CA GLU A 382 -1.37 -21.56 20.26
C GLU A 382 -1.90 -22.94 19.80
N ALA A 383 -2.76 -23.55 20.62
CA ALA A 383 -3.20 -24.93 20.45
C ALA A 383 -3.99 -25.17 19.16
N ASP A 384 -4.80 -24.21 18.72
CA ASP A 384 -5.55 -24.35 17.46
C ASP A 384 -4.63 -24.31 16.25
N PHE A 385 -3.61 -23.45 16.24
CA PHE A 385 -2.65 -23.33 15.16
C PHE A 385 -1.62 -24.48 15.17
N GLN A 386 -1.34 -25.07 16.33
CA GLN A 386 -0.59 -26.32 16.41
C GLN A 386 -1.25 -27.46 15.61
N LYS A 387 -2.58 -27.47 15.46
CA LYS A 387 -3.28 -28.44 14.59
C LYS A 387 -2.91 -28.22 13.12
N SER A 388 -2.88 -26.96 12.66
CA SER A 388 -2.41 -26.60 11.31
C SER A 388 -0.97 -27.04 11.07
N LEU A 389 -0.07 -26.82 12.03
CA LEU A 389 1.32 -27.25 11.91
C LEU A 389 1.47 -28.77 11.88
N ARG A 390 0.67 -29.51 12.68
CA ARG A 390 0.65 -30.99 12.60
C ARG A 390 0.24 -31.46 11.21
N SER A 391 -0.73 -30.81 10.58
CA SER A 391 -1.11 -31.08 9.19
C SER A 391 0.01 -30.76 8.21
N LEU A 392 0.73 -29.65 8.38
CA LEU A 392 1.94 -29.38 7.58
C LEU A 392 2.97 -30.50 7.76
N PHE A 393 3.25 -30.95 8.99
CA PHE A 393 4.20 -32.03 9.25
C PHE A 393 3.77 -33.35 8.62
N ALA A 394 2.48 -33.68 8.67
CA ALA A 394 1.91 -34.86 8.03
C ALA A 394 2.11 -34.82 6.51
N ILE A 395 1.81 -33.66 5.88
CA ILE A 395 2.07 -33.44 4.46
C ILE A 395 3.54 -33.63 4.11
N LEU A 396 4.46 -32.99 4.85
CA LEU A 396 5.90 -33.10 4.61
C LEU A 396 6.39 -34.54 4.70
N ARG A 397 5.95 -35.29 5.72
CA ARG A 397 6.28 -36.71 5.90
C ARG A 397 5.73 -37.58 4.78
N ALA A 398 4.46 -37.38 4.38
CA ALA A 398 3.84 -38.10 3.27
C ALA A 398 4.55 -37.85 1.93
N ARG A 399 5.10 -36.65 1.75
CA ARG A 399 5.92 -36.28 0.57
C ARG A 399 7.40 -36.58 0.74
N LYS A 400 7.81 -37.25 1.83
CA LYS A 400 9.18 -37.67 2.13
C LYS A 400 10.18 -36.51 2.20
N THR A 401 9.72 -35.29 2.49
CA THR A 401 10.59 -34.14 2.73
C THR A 401 11.14 -34.22 4.15
N THR A 402 12.46 -34.21 4.32
CA THR A 402 13.07 -34.17 5.65
C THR A 402 13.08 -32.73 6.18
N PHE A 403 12.70 -32.54 7.44
CA PHE A 403 12.62 -31.21 8.04
C PHE A 403 12.95 -31.23 9.52
N GLY A 404 13.44 -30.11 10.02
CA GLY A 404 13.68 -29.89 11.45
C GLY A 404 13.24 -28.50 11.89
N VAL A 405 13.24 -28.26 13.19
CA VAL A 405 12.93 -26.95 13.79
C VAL A 405 14.18 -26.36 14.45
N LEU A 406 14.20 -25.03 14.63
CA LEU A 406 15.28 -24.40 15.37
C LEU A 406 15.28 -24.89 16.83
N SER A 407 16.46 -25.09 17.42
CA SER A 407 16.56 -25.52 18.82
C SER A 407 15.92 -24.49 19.73
N LYS A 408 16.41 -23.26 19.71
CA LYS A 408 15.81 -22.10 20.39
C LYS A 408 15.23 -21.17 19.34
N GLU A 409 13.94 -20.88 19.46
CA GLU A 409 13.24 -19.99 18.55
C GLU A 409 12.57 -18.88 19.37
N ARG A 410 12.81 -17.62 19.01
CA ARG A 410 12.14 -16.45 19.60
C ARG A 410 11.15 -15.88 18.59
N CYS A 411 10.32 -14.95 19.04
CA CYS A 411 9.51 -14.12 18.16
C CYS A 411 10.39 -13.49 17.08
N THR A 412 9.87 -13.36 15.86
CA THR A 412 10.58 -12.67 14.78
C THR A 412 10.79 -11.18 15.06
N GLY A 413 10.01 -10.63 16.00
CA GLY A 413 9.99 -9.21 16.34
C GLY A 413 8.98 -8.40 15.51
N ASP A 414 8.11 -9.04 14.70
CA ASP A 414 7.11 -8.33 13.88
C ASP A 414 6.27 -7.35 14.71
N ALA A 415 5.69 -7.79 15.82
CA ALA A 415 4.87 -6.94 16.69
C ALA A 415 5.65 -5.70 17.15
N ALA A 416 6.86 -5.89 17.67
CA ALA A 416 7.74 -4.79 18.10
C ALA A 416 8.05 -3.82 16.95
N LYS A 417 8.38 -4.33 15.76
CA LYS A 417 8.67 -3.50 14.58
C LYS A 417 7.48 -2.65 14.15
N ARG A 418 6.27 -3.22 14.14
CA ARG A 418 5.04 -2.56 13.66
C ARG A 418 4.41 -1.63 14.70
N THR A 419 4.68 -1.85 15.98
CA THR A 419 4.27 -0.92 17.05
C THR A 419 5.32 0.13 17.36
N GLY A 420 6.53 0.02 16.81
CA GLY A 420 7.57 1.04 16.95
C GLY A 420 8.57 0.80 18.08
N ASN A 421 8.52 -0.34 18.76
CA ASN A 421 9.57 -0.74 19.71
C ASN A 421 10.78 -1.29 18.94
N GLU A 422 11.56 -0.38 18.35
CA GLU A 422 12.68 -0.74 17.48
C GLU A 422 13.78 -1.48 18.24
N TYR A 423 14.10 -1.08 19.48
CA TYR A 423 15.13 -1.74 20.28
C TYR A 423 14.80 -3.22 20.48
N MET A 424 13.59 -3.52 20.96
CA MET A 424 13.10 -4.88 21.12
C MET A 424 13.12 -5.67 19.81
N PHE A 425 12.73 -5.04 18.69
CA PHE A 425 12.82 -5.68 17.39
C PHE A 425 14.26 -6.06 17.03
N GLN A 426 15.22 -5.15 17.17
CA GLN A 426 16.61 -5.41 16.79
C GLN A 426 17.24 -6.49 17.66
N GLU A 427 16.98 -6.51 18.97
CA GLU A 427 17.49 -7.55 19.87
C GLU A 427 16.97 -8.94 19.51
N LEU A 428 15.65 -9.06 19.28
CA LEU A 428 15.05 -10.32 18.83
C LEU A 428 15.57 -10.75 17.45
N ALA A 429 15.70 -9.80 16.52
CA ALA A 429 16.20 -10.06 15.17
C ALA A 429 17.65 -10.55 15.19
N LYS A 430 18.56 -9.85 15.87
CA LYS A 430 19.97 -10.23 15.98
C LYS A 430 20.13 -11.62 16.59
N GLY A 431 19.45 -11.88 17.72
CA GLY A 431 19.49 -13.19 18.37
C GLY A 431 18.98 -14.33 17.47
N ASN A 432 17.89 -14.11 16.73
CA ASN A 432 17.40 -15.10 15.77
C ASN A 432 18.34 -15.27 14.57
N ILE A 433 18.93 -14.19 14.05
CA ILE A 433 19.88 -14.23 12.94
C ILE A 433 21.13 -15.02 13.32
N ASP A 434 21.66 -14.85 14.54
CA ASP A 434 22.82 -15.59 15.00
C ASP A 434 22.51 -17.10 15.11
N ASP A 435 21.37 -17.46 15.69
CA ASP A 435 20.92 -18.85 15.78
C ASP A 435 20.67 -19.46 14.38
N LEU A 436 20.10 -18.70 13.45
CA LEU A 436 19.86 -19.13 12.08
C LEU A 436 21.17 -19.27 11.28
N ARG A 437 22.12 -18.35 11.43
CA ARG A 437 23.45 -18.47 10.81
C ARG A 437 24.19 -19.70 11.32
N ALA A 438 24.10 -19.98 12.62
CA ALA A 438 24.68 -21.18 13.22
C ALA A 438 24.01 -22.47 12.70
N ALA A 439 22.69 -22.47 12.51
CA ALA A 439 21.95 -23.61 11.97
C ALA A 439 22.14 -23.80 10.45
N GLY A 440 22.43 -22.74 9.70
CA GLY A 440 22.71 -22.77 8.27
C GLY A 440 21.59 -23.28 7.34
N PRO A 441 20.30 -22.94 7.56
CA PRO A 441 19.23 -23.41 6.67
C PRO A 441 19.29 -22.73 5.30
N LYS A 442 19.20 -23.52 4.22
CA LYS A 442 19.07 -22.97 2.86
C LYS A 442 17.65 -22.49 2.57
N THR A 443 16.67 -23.16 3.14
CA THR A 443 15.25 -22.85 2.96
C THR A 443 14.52 -22.93 4.29
N ILE A 444 13.74 -21.89 4.58
CA ILE A 444 12.85 -21.81 5.74
C ILE A 444 11.41 -21.85 5.25
N VAL A 445 10.58 -22.67 5.89
CA VAL A 445 9.14 -22.74 5.63
C VAL A 445 8.40 -22.25 6.88
N SER A 446 7.44 -21.34 6.70
CA SER A 446 6.58 -20.89 7.81
C SER A 446 5.11 -20.84 7.37
N SER A 447 4.20 -21.25 8.25
CA SER A 447 2.74 -21.06 8.06
C SER A 447 2.24 -19.70 8.56
N CYS A 448 3.15 -18.76 8.89
CA CYS A 448 2.80 -17.41 9.31
C CYS A 448 3.36 -16.39 8.31
N PRO A 449 2.50 -15.68 7.54
CA PRO A 449 2.97 -14.71 6.55
C PRO A 449 3.65 -13.48 7.18
N HIS A 450 3.36 -13.18 8.45
CA HIS A 450 4.11 -12.16 9.20
C HIS A 450 5.57 -12.59 9.40
N CYS A 451 5.81 -13.86 9.74
CA CYS A 451 7.17 -14.39 9.88
C CYS A 451 7.92 -14.38 8.55
N VAL A 452 7.22 -14.71 7.45
CA VAL A 452 7.78 -14.63 6.09
C VAL A 452 8.22 -13.20 5.76
N LYS A 453 7.39 -12.19 6.04
CA LYS A 453 7.75 -10.78 5.85
C LYS A 453 8.96 -10.37 6.70
N THR A 454 8.96 -10.68 7.99
CA THR A 454 10.00 -10.22 8.91
C THR A 454 11.36 -10.86 8.62
N ILE A 455 11.40 -12.19 8.49
CA ILE A 455 12.66 -12.89 8.20
C ILE A 455 13.10 -12.66 6.76
N GLY A 456 12.16 -12.58 5.82
CA GLY A 456 12.48 -12.43 4.40
C GLY A 456 13.00 -11.04 4.04
N ASP A 457 12.40 -9.99 4.59
CA ASP A 457 12.71 -8.61 4.21
C ASP A 457 13.33 -7.79 5.33
N ASP A 458 12.78 -7.84 6.55
CA ASP A 458 13.29 -6.98 7.62
C ASP A 458 14.68 -7.46 8.09
N TYR A 459 14.92 -8.79 8.10
CA TYR A 459 16.24 -9.35 8.46
C TYR A 459 17.30 -9.12 7.36
N ARG A 460 16.89 -8.93 6.10
CA ARG A 460 17.78 -8.56 4.99
C ARG A 460 18.55 -7.27 5.29
N ARG A 461 17.94 -6.34 6.04
CA ARG A 461 18.56 -5.07 6.46
C ARG A 461 19.68 -5.24 7.48
N PHE A 462 19.80 -6.40 8.11
CA PHE A 462 20.92 -6.81 8.96
C PHE A 462 21.93 -7.70 8.22
N GLY A 463 21.82 -7.80 6.89
CA GLY A 463 22.67 -8.66 6.06
C GLY A 463 22.39 -10.15 6.26
N TYR A 464 21.18 -10.53 6.65
CA TYR A 464 20.76 -11.92 6.67
C TYR A 464 19.82 -12.20 5.49
N GLU A 465 20.32 -12.96 4.52
CA GLU A 465 19.56 -13.38 3.35
C GLU A 465 19.32 -14.88 3.39
N VAL A 466 18.06 -15.29 3.23
CA VAL A 466 17.65 -16.69 3.19
C VAL A 466 16.43 -16.84 2.29
N THR A 467 16.26 -18.01 1.68
CA THR A 467 14.99 -18.34 1.03
C THR A 467 13.98 -18.71 2.12
N ILE A 468 13.06 -17.80 2.44
CA ILE A 468 11.90 -18.11 3.28
C ILE A 468 10.63 -18.09 2.43
N VAL A 469 9.80 -19.11 2.57
CA VAL A 469 8.52 -19.22 1.85
C VAL A 469 7.39 -19.56 2.79
N HIS A 470 6.18 -19.13 2.41
CA HIS A 470 4.97 -19.54 3.11
C HIS A 470 4.67 -21.03 2.84
N SER A 471 4.08 -21.72 3.81
CA SER A 471 3.73 -23.14 3.68
C SER A 471 2.81 -23.43 2.49
N SER A 472 1.91 -22.51 2.12
CA SER A 472 1.09 -22.62 0.91
C SER A 472 1.93 -22.75 -0.37
N VAL A 473 2.98 -21.94 -0.52
CA VAL A 473 3.87 -21.96 -1.69
C VAL A 473 4.67 -23.26 -1.71
N PHE A 474 5.20 -23.65 -0.55
CA PHE A 474 6.02 -24.85 -0.45
C PHE A 474 5.19 -26.13 -0.72
N VAL A 475 4.01 -26.22 -0.13
CA VAL A 475 3.11 -27.38 -0.26
C VAL A 475 2.48 -27.45 -1.65
N GLU A 476 2.11 -26.32 -2.27
CA GLU A 476 1.66 -26.30 -3.67
C GLU A 476 2.72 -26.97 -4.55
N ARG A 477 3.97 -26.52 -4.46
CA ARG A 477 5.07 -27.09 -5.26
C ARG A 477 5.27 -28.58 -5.00
N LEU A 478 5.20 -29.03 -3.74
CA LEU A 478 5.36 -30.44 -3.37
C LEU A 478 4.22 -31.34 -3.87
N THR A 479 3.01 -30.77 -3.97
CA THR A 479 1.80 -31.48 -4.36
C THR A 479 1.46 -31.26 -5.83
N ARG A 480 2.27 -30.48 -6.58
CA ARG A 480 2.00 -30.14 -7.97
C ARG A 480 1.84 -31.34 -8.91
N SER A 481 2.55 -32.42 -8.62
CA SER A 481 2.48 -33.69 -9.36
C SER A 481 1.29 -34.55 -8.98
N LEU A 482 0.59 -34.24 -7.88
CA LEU A 482 -0.64 -34.94 -7.50
C LEU A 482 -1.76 -34.47 -8.41
N GLY A 483 -2.54 -35.42 -8.93
CA GLY A 483 -3.78 -35.13 -9.65
C GLY A 483 -4.79 -34.44 -8.74
N THR A 484 -5.82 -33.84 -9.35
CA THR A 484 -6.94 -33.26 -8.61
C THR A 484 -7.72 -34.37 -7.89
N VAL A 485 -7.99 -34.18 -6.61
CA VAL A 485 -8.81 -35.11 -5.82
C VAL A 485 -10.26 -34.95 -6.27
N ALA A 486 -10.80 -35.96 -6.98
CA ALA A 486 -12.18 -35.95 -7.44
C ALA A 486 -13.14 -36.28 -6.29
N GLY A 487 -13.97 -35.31 -5.89
CA GLY A 487 -15.02 -35.54 -4.91
C GLY A 487 -15.63 -34.24 -4.35
N ALA A 488 -16.97 -34.18 -4.36
CA ALA A 488 -17.87 -33.13 -3.85
C ALA A 488 -17.20 -31.99 -3.06
N GLY A 489 -16.68 -31.02 -3.80
CA GLY A 489 -16.02 -29.88 -3.21
C GLY A 489 -16.90 -29.09 -2.29
N GLY A 490 -16.54 -29.06 -1.02
CA GLY A 490 -17.21 -28.17 -0.07
C GLY A 490 -17.07 -26.73 -0.56
N SER A 491 -18.18 -26.00 -0.60
CA SER A 491 -18.17 -24.58 -0.93
C SER A 491 -17.30 -23.82 0.08
N VAL A 492 -16.21 -23.23 -0.41
CA VAL A 492 -15.18 -22.55 0.39
C VAL A 492 -15.13 -21.09 0.01
N THR A 493 -14.97 -20.21 1.00
CA THR A 493 -14.49 -18.86 0.77
C THR A 493 -13.11 -18.71 1.38
N TYR A 494 -12.18 -18.12 0.63
CA TYR A 494 -10.83 -17.90 1.10
C TYR A 494 -10.66 -16.47 1.61
N HIS A 495 -10.12 -16.33 2.82
CA HIS A 495 -9.63 -15.07 3.33
C HIS A 495 -8.13 -14.95 3.04
N ASP A 496 -7.77 -14.14 2.03
CA ASP A 496 -6.38 -13.79 1.78
C ASP A 496 -5.78 -13.00 2.96
N PRO A 497 -4.74 -13.52 3.64
CA PRO A 497 -3.99 -12.74 4.61
C PRO A 497 -3.29 -11.59 3.91
N CYS A 498 -3.39 -10.37 4.45
CA CYS A 498 -2.76 -9.20 3.82
C CYS A 498 -1.23 -9.35 3.66
N TYR A 499 -0.53 -9.96 4.63
CA TYR A 499 0.92 -10.23 4.55
C TYR A 499 1.28 -11.31 3.51
N LEU A 500 0.34 -12.14 3.08
CA LEU A 500 0.55 -13.16 2.05
C LEU A 500 0.18 -12.62 0.66
N GLY A 501 -1.02 -12.08 0.50
CA GLY A 501 -1.47 -11.55 -0.80
C GLY A 501 -0.77 -10.23 -1.16
N ARG A 502 -0.87 -9.22 -0.29
CA ARG A 502 -0.45 -7.85 -0.62
C ARG A 502 1.04 -7.61 -0.44
N TYR A 503 1.66 -8.20 0.60
CA TYR A 503 3.09 -8.00 0.87
C TYR A 503 3.99 -8.92 0.05
N SER A 504 3.70 -10.23 0.01
CA SER A 504 4.53 -11.18 -0.74
C SER A 504 4.05 -11.44 -2.17
N GLY A 505 2.85 -11.00 -2.54
CA GLY A 505 2.28 -11.25 -3.87
C GLY A 505 1.78 -12.68 -4.07
N THR A 506 1.67 -13.45 -2.98
CA THR A 506 1.28 -14.86 -3.00
C THR A 506 -0.23 -14.98 -2.95
N VAL A 507 -0.86 -15.12 -4.11
CA VAL A 507 -2.33 -15.18 -4.25
C VAL A 507 -2.81 -16.46 -4.93
N ASP A 508 -2.01 -17.06 -5.81
CA ASP A 508 -2.47 -18.19 -6.62
C ASP A 508 -2.25 -19.53 -5.91
N GLU A 509 -1.12 -19.71 -5.23
CA GLU A 509 -0.74 -20.98 -4.60
C GLU A 509 -1.77 -21.46 -3.54
N PRO A 510 -2.34 -20.59 -2.68
CA PRO A 510 -3.43 -21.01 -1.80
C PRO A 510 -4.67 -21.52 -2.55
N ARG A 511 -5.00 -20.90 -3.69
CA ARG A 511 -6.17 -21.26 -4.52
C ARG A 511 -5.92 -22.55 -5.28
N GLU A 512 -4.74 -22.70 -5.89
CA GLU A 512 -4.32 -23.93 -6.56
C GLU A 512 -4.35 -25.13 -5.59
N LEU A 513 -3.93 -24.94 -4.33
CA LEU A 513 -4.07 -25.95 -3.30
C LEU A 513 -5.53 -26.26 -2.99
N LEU A 514 -6.35 -25.24 -2.74
CA LEU A 514 -7.77 -25.42 -2.47
C LEU A 514 -8.46 -26.19 -3.61
N GLU A 515 -8.32 -25.75 -4.86
CA GLU A 515 -8.91 -26.38 -6.05
C GLU A 515 -8.39 -27.80 -6.29
N ARG A 516 -7.08 -28.03 -6.16
CA ARG A 516 -6.48 -29.37 -6.32
C ARG A 516 -7.03 -30.37 -5.33
N PHE A 517 -7.28 -29.92 -4.10
CA PHE A 517 -7.91 -30.70 -3.06
C PHE A 517 -9.43 -30.47 -3.03
N GLY A 518 -10.03 -30.14 -4.17
CA GLY A 518 -11.46 -30.22 -4.40
C GLY A 518 -12.27 -29.06 -3.85
N ALA A 519 -11.74 -27.90 -3.51
CA ALA A 519 -12.57 -26.76 -3.11
C ALA A 519 -13.34 -26.16 -4.30
N ASP A 520 -14.60 -25.78 -4.08
CA ASP A 520 -15.33 -24.85 -4.95
C ASP A 520 -15.25 -23.46 -4.31
N ILE A 521 -14.43 -22.56 -4.88
CA ILE A 521 -14.06 -21.29 -4.25
C ILE A 521 -15.04 -20.18 -4.64
N THR A 522 -15.78 -19.66 -3.67
CA THR A 522 -16.53 -18.40 -3.79
C THR A 522 -15.75 -17.25 -3.18
N GLU A 523 -15.22 -16.38 -4.04
CA GLU A 523 -14.41 -15.24 -3.62
C GLU A 523 -15.26 -14.11 -3.02
N PRO A 524 -14.83 -13.51 -1.89
CA PRO A 524 -15.41 -12.26 -1.43
C PRO A 524 -15.03 -11.12 -2.37
N VAL A 525 -15.81 -10.03 -2.40
CA VAL A 525 -15.58 -8.85 -3.27
C VAL A 525 -14.15 -8.33 -3.19
N ARG A 526 -13.58 -8.30 -1.97
CA ARG A 526 -12.19 -7.93 -1.70
C ARG A 526 -11.36 -9.17 -1.41
N ASN A 527 -10.54 -9.57 -2.39
CA ASN A 527 -9.71 -10.78 -2.41
C ASN A 527 -8.31 -10.50 -3.01
N ARG A 528 -7.47 -11.55 -3.11
CA ARG A 528 -6.14 -11.57 -3.73
C ARG A 528 -5.19 -10.50 -3.19
N GLU A 529 -4.80 -9.51 -3.99
CA GLU A 529 -3.93 -8.39 -3.59
C GLU A 529 -4.69 -7.24 -2.89
N ASN A 530 -6.03 -7.25 -2.93
CA ASN A 530 -6.89 -6.27 -2.26
C ASN A 530 -7.82 -6.84 -1.16
N PRO A 531 -7.34 -7.68 -0.23
CA PRO A 531 -8.20 -8.22 0.82
C PRO A 531 -8.53 -7.17 1.87
N TYR A 532 -9.75 -7.24 2.41
CA TYR A 532 -10.10 -6.51 3.62
C TYR A 532 -9.39 -7.17 4.82
N CYS A 533 -8.74 -6.37 5.67
CA CYS A 533 -7.89 -6.86 6.76
C CYS A 533 -8.71 -7.61 7.83
N CYS A 534 -8.09 -8.56 8.55
CA CYS A 534 -8.70 -9.22 9.71
C CYS A 534 -8.66 -8.37 11.00
N GLY A 535 -7.78 -7.37 11.08
CA GLY A 535 -7.64 -6.47 12.23
C GLY A 535 -6.45 -6.73 13.15
N ALA A 536 -5.72 -7.85 13.05
CA ALA A 536 -4.69 -8.21 14.04
C ALA A 536 -3.35 -7.46 13.93
N GLY A 537 -2.96 -7.03 12.73
CA GLY A 537 -1.62 -6.46 12.51
C GLY A 537 -1.38 -5.15 13.27
N GLY A 538 -0.13 -4.70 13.34
CA GLY A 538 0.19 -3.39 13.92
C GLY A 538 0.00 -3.29 15.44
N GLY A 539 -0.05 -4.42 16.15
CA GLY A 539 -0.28 -4.49 17.60
C GLY A 539 -1.74 -4.74 18.01
N LEU A 540 -2.69 -4.60 17.09
CA LEU A 540 -4.12 -4.61 17.39
C LEU A 540 -4.73 -5.98 17.70
N LEU A 541 -3.94 -7.06 17.59
CA LEU A 541 -4.32 -8.37 18.14
C LEU A 541 -4.60 -8.30 19.66
N PHE A 542 -3.92 -7.40 20.36
CA PHE A 542 -3.94 -7.26 21.82
C PHE A 542 -4.76 -6.07 22.31
N ALA A 543 -5.33 -5.27 21.41
CA ALA A 543 -6.10 -4.10 21.77
C ALA A 543 -7.46 -4.50 22.38
N ASP A 544 -7.88 -3.76 23.39
CA ASP A 544 -9.13 -4.00 24.10
C ASP A 544 -10.35 -3.60 23.28
N LYS A 545 -11.41 -4.38 23.39
CA LYS A 545 -12.64 -4.22 22.57
C LYS A 545 -13.46 -2.99 22.96
N GLU A 546 -13.37 -2.56 24.21
CA GLU A 546 -14.24 -1.55 24.83
C GLU A 546 -13.79 -0.11 24.51
N GLU A 547 -12.55 0.05 24.05
CA GLU A 547 -11.92 1.35 23.79
C GLU A 547 -11.99 1.78 22.31
N GLU A 548 -12.57 0.95 21.45
CA GLU A 548 -12.58 1.17 20.01
C GLU A 548 -13.92 1.69 19.49
N PRO A 549 -14.01 2.95 18.98
CA PRO A 549 -15.21 3.41 18.31
C PRO A 549 -15.47 2.62 17.01
N GLY A 550 -16.75 2.43 16.68
CA GLY A 550 -17.20 1.71 15.48
C GLY A 550 -17.31 0.19 15.65
N SER A 551 -17.25 -0.54 14.53
CA SER A 551 -17.20 -2.01 14.52
C SER A 551 -15.77 -2.51 14.58
N ARG A 552 -15.53 -3.73 15.07
CA ARG A 552 -14.21 -4.36 14.91
C ARG A 552 -13.98 -4.66 13.42
N ILE A 553 -12.75 -4.46 12.98
CA ILE A 553 -12.33 -4.75 11.60
C ILE A 553 -12.61 -6.22 11.24
N SER A 554 -12.40 -7.13 12.19
CA SER A 554 -12.69 -8.56 12.06
C SER A 554 -14.15 -8.84 11.78
N ASP A 555 -15.07 -8.10 12.41
CA ASP A 555 -16.51 -8.36 12.32
C ASP A 555 -17.05 -7.91 10.96
N VAL A 556 -16.56 -6.75 10.47
CA VAL A 556 -16.84 -6.30 9.10
C VAL A 556 -16.32 -7.32 8.08
N ARG A 557 -15.08 -7.81 8.25
CA ARG A 557 -14.53 -8.80 7.33
C ARG A 557 -15.29 -10.12 7.38
N PHE A 558 -15.62 -10.60 8.58
CA PHE A 558 -16.32 -11.87 8.74
C PHE A 558 -17.72 -11.82 8.11
N ARG A 559 -18.42 -10.69 8.19
CA ARG A 559 -19.68 -10.47 7.47
C ARG A 559 -19.51 -10.60 5.94
N GLN A 560 -18.48 -9.97 5.37
CA GLN A 560 -18.17 -10.08 3.94
C GLN A 560 -17.85 -11.52 3.51
N LEU A 561 -17.18 -12.29 4.36
CA LEU A 561 -16.91 -13.71 4.10
C LEU A 561 -18.21 -14.53 4.13
N ARG A 562 -19.12 -14.24 5.07
CA ARG A 562 -20.44 -14.89 5.13
C ARG A 562 -21.33 -14.56 3.92
N GLU A 563 -21.27 -13.33 3.42
CA GLU A 563 -22.05 -12.87 2.26
C GLU A 563 -21.71 -13.65 0.98
N THR A 564 -20.58 -14.36 0.93
CA THR A 564 -20.25 -15.27 -0.18
C THR A 564 -21.16 -16.50 -0.24
N GLY A 565 -21.85 -16.85 0.87
CA GLY A 565 -22.68 -18.04 0.95
C GLY A 565 -21.91 -19.36 1.08
N ALA A 566 -20.57 -19.31 1.17
CA ALA A 566 -19.76 -20.51 1.34
C ALA A 566 -19.99 -21.19 2.70
N ALA A 567 -19.85 -22.51 2.74
CA ALA A 567 -20.03 -23.32 3.96
C ALA A 567 -18.76 -23.35 4.85
N THR A 568 -17.60 -23.08 4.27
CA THR A 568 -16.31 -23.10 4.97
C THR A 568 -15.51 -21.84 4.66
N VAL A 569 -14.95 -21.20 5.69
CA VAL A 569 -13.94 -20.16 5.57
C VAL A 569 -12.57 -20.78 5.74
N VAL A 570 -11.68 -20.54 4.77
CA VAL A 570 -10.28 -20.94 4.85
C VAL A 570 -9.37 -19.72 4.92
N THR A 571 -8.32 -19.78 5.74
CA THR A 571 -7.24 -18.78 5.80
C THR A 571 -5.88 -19.46 5.92
N ALA A 572 -4.82 -18.74 5.60
CA ALA A 572 -3.43 -19.21 5.68
C ALA A 572 -2.60 -18.30 6.60
N CYS A 573 -3.19 -17.85 7.72
CA CYS A 573 -2.50 -16.99 8.69
C CYS A 573 -3.06 -17.21 10.10
N PRO A 574 -2.19 -17.45 11.11
CA PRO A 574 -2.62 -17.66 12.49
C PRO A 574 -3.34 -16.45 13.07
N PHE A 575 -2.85 -15.23 12.81
CA PHE A 575 -3.49 -14.02 13.33
C PHE A 575 -4.85 -13.76 12.70
N CYS A 576 -5.00 -14.04 11.39
CA CYS A 576 -6.31 -13.98 10.75
C CYS A 576 -7.27 -15.02 11.33
N SER A 577 -6.79 -16.24 11.60
CA SER A 577 -7.57 -17.30 12.23
C SER A 577 -8.11 -16.87 13.60
N ILE A 578 -7.24 -16.35 14.48
CA ILE A 578 -7.65 -15.86 15.81
C ILE A 578 -8.74 -14.79 15.70
N MET A 579 -8.52 -13.76 14.86
CA MET A 579 -9.46 -12.64 14.76
C MET A 579 -10.80 -13.04 14.16
N LEU A 580 -10.80 -13.85 13.10
CA LEU A 580 -12.02 -14.24 12.40
C LEU A 580 -12.81 -15.30 13.16
N LYS A 581 -12.15 -16.23 13.87
CA LYS A 581 -12.84 -17.12 14.82
C LYS A 581 -13.45 -16.32 15.97
N GLY A 582 -12.76 -15.31 16.48
CA GLY A 582 -13.33 -14.39 17.48
C GLY A 582 -14.60 -13.70 16.97
N ALA A 583 -14.57 -13.18 15.74
CA ALA A 583 -15.75 -12.59 15.08
C ALA A 583 -16.88 -13.61 14.85
N GLN A 584 -16.54 -14.85 14.48
CA GLN A 584 -17.48 -15.95 14.34
C GLN A 584 -18.21 -16.25 15.66
N SER A 585 -17.47 -16.38 16.77
CA SER A 585 -18.04 -16.65 18.08
C SER A 585 -18.99 -15.53 18.50
N THR A 586 -18.63 -14.26 18.26
CA THR A 586 -19.51 -13.11 18.53
C THR A 586 -20.77 -13.13 17.65
N ALA A 587 -20.67 -13.57 16.39
CA ALA A 587 -21.81 -13.65 15.48
C ALA A 587 -22.74 -14.85 15.75
N GLY A 588 -22.33 -15.81 16.59
CA GLY A 588 -23.14 -16.99 16.95
C GLY A 588 -23.41 -17.95 15.79
N THR A 589 -22.48 -18.08 14.84
CA THR A 589 -22.67 -18.89 13.62
C THR A 589 -21.88 -20.20 13.63
N GLU A 590 -22.47 -21.26 13.08
CA GLU A 590 -21.82 -22.58 12.91
C GLU A 590 -20.98 -22.71 11.62
N LEU A 591 -20.64 -21.59 10.96
CA LEU A 591 -19.83 -21.59 9.74
C LEU A 591 -18.49 -22.30 9.98
N GLN A 592 -18.11 -23.27 9.16
CA GLN A 592 -16.86 -23.99 9.42
C GLN A 592 -15.65 -23.07 9.16
N PHE A 593 -14.70 -23.04 10.08
CA PHE A 593 -13.46 -22.28 9.93
C PHE A 593 -12.26 -23.22 9.99
N VAL A 594 -11.45 -23.23 8.94
CA VAL A 594 -10.34 -24.19 8.79
C VAL A 594 -9.08 -23.47 8.30
N ASP A 595 -7.92 -23.86 8.81
CA ASP A 595 -6.64 -23.40 8.27
C ASP A 595 -6.29 -24.16 6.97
N LEU A 596 -5.65 -23.48 6.03
CA LEU A 596 -5.31 -24.05 4.71
C LEU A 596 -4.56 -25.39 4.80
N MET A 597 -3.58 -25.53 5.71
CA MET A 597 -2.82 -26.79 5.82
C MET A 597 -3.70 -27.93 6.32
N THR A 598 -4.58 -27.66 7.29
CA THR A 598 -5.56 -28.64 7.79
C THR A 598 -6.58 -29.02 6.71
N TYR A 599 -7.00 -28.07 5.88
CA TYR A 599 -7.90 -28.33 4.76
C TYR A 599 -7.28 -29.30 3.74
N VAL A 600 -6.01 -29.04 3.38
CA VAL A 600 -5.24 -29.83 2.40
C VAL A 600 -4.97 -31.23 2.94
N ASP A 601 -4.41 -31.34 4.14
CA ASP A 601 -4.02 -32.61 4.76
C ASP A 601 -5.21 -33.58 4.89
N GLY A 602 -6.33 -33.11 5.45
CA GLY A 602 -7.54 -33.95 5.64
C GLY A 602 -8.22 -34.42 4.35
N ARG A 603 -7.78 -33.92 3.18
CA ARG A 603 -8.21 -34.41 1.86
C ARG A 603 -7.13 -35.18 1.13
N MET A 604 -5.86 -34.83 1.36
CA MET A 604 -4.73 -35.58 0.83
C MET A 604 -4.74 -37.02 1.36
N GLU A 605 -5.11 -37.26 2.63
CA GLU A 605 -5.29 -38.61 3.19
C GLU A 605 -6.30 -39.50 2.44
N LYS A 606 -7.19 -38.90 1.63
CA LYS A 606 -8.20 -39.62 0.84
C LYS A 606 -7.74 -39.94 -0.59
N THR A 607 -6.49 -39.63 -0.93
CA THR A 607 -5.85 -39.79 -2.24
C THR A 607 -4.73 -40.80 -2.14
#